data_AF-A0A832RRW1-F1
#
_entry.id   AF-A0A832RRW1-F1
#
_cell.length_a   1.000
_cell.length_b   1.000
_cell.length_c   1.000
_cell.angle_alpha   90.00
_cell.angle_beta   90.00
_cell.angle_gamma   90.00
#
_symmetry.space_group_name_H-M   'P 1'
#
loop_
_entity.id
_entity.type
_entity.pdbx_description
1 polymer ?
#
loop_
_entity_poly.entity_id
_entity_poly.type
_entity_poly.pdbx_seq_one_letter_code
_entity_poly.pdbx_strand_id
1 'polypeptide(L)'
;LSPHELEQLLSPIKVEEEKIIYDKKIKPILEKLGAPHDVSADNVILKEIEAEIFYQLLLSNPIKIVETDSVPQIISSGTGIRIKPKFSASVGVRIGRPEKAAARLMKPPVHTLFPIGNKGGMTRDLVKASMGSEFYCNIFNRTCKNCNIPSISIKCQNCGTKTTIEHTCSICRSVLDAPFCQKCKKKVPTYSFKPFPLKDRILAAQEKIGVRVQEPFKGVMELINQDRIAEPLEKGLIRQSLDLTVFKDGTVRYDATNSPLTHFKPAWIGTSIEKLRELGYDSDIDGNALASPDQTIEIKMQDVIIPLESGKYLVQTCRYIDTELIKFYNKPAFYDVKNTDDLIGHLLIGLAPHTSVGIVGRIIGYTETHVCFGTPNWHSAKRRDADGDADSIMLLMDSLLNFSRLFLSDKIGGLMDAPLLIQPVVLPHESQPQAHNFEVVKKLPLEFFEDTISAKKSSEVKSVEIIKTRLETERQFYDYYFTHTTSALVTSRSRSAYSTLGSMLDKFDMQIRNAELISAVDTTEIVTNVITTHLVPDIIGNLRAYGRQKFRCTSCGRKYRRTPLLQHCVCGNKLIQTITRPSIEKYLRLAKRLVEKYDVGPYLKGRIGTLEDEINLVFGKRSGDQLLLTDYN
;
A
#
# COMPACT_ATOMS: atom_id res chain seq x y z
N LEU A 1 -34.63 20.07 -6.64
CA LEU A 1 -36.00 20.42 -6.20
C LEU A 1 -36.93 20.32 -7.39
N SER A 2 -38.14 19.82 -7.25
CA SER A 2 -39.17 19.93 -8.30
C SER A 2 -39.95 21.25 -8.16
N PRO A 3 -40.62 21.73 -9.23
CA PRO A 3 -41.52 22.89 -9.14
C PRO A 3 -42.63 22.71 -8.09
N HIS A 4 -43.12 21.48 -7.89
CA HIS A 4 -44.12 21.19 -6.86
C HIS A 4 -43.54 21.29 -5.43
N GLU A 5 -42.30 20.84 -5.21
CA GLU A 5 -41.60 21.04 -3.94
C GLU A 5 -41.38 22.54 -3.65
N LEU A 6 -41.17 23.37 -4.69
CA LEU A 6 -41.06 24.82 -4.55
C LEU A 6 -42.39 25.46 -4.11
N GLU A 7 -43.51 25.03 -4.68
CA GLU A 7 -44.85 25.51 -4.30
C GLU A 7 -45.13 25.33 -2.81
N GLN A 8 -44.70 24.18 -2.27
CA GLN A 8 -44.83 23.88 -0.84
C GLN A 8 -43.97 24.82 0.03
N LEU A 9 -42.81 25.28 -0.48
CA LEU A 9 -41.96 26.25 0.21
C LEU A 9 -42.51 27.69 0.16
N LEU A 10 -43.38 28.00 -0.81
CA LEU A 10 -44.03 29.32 -0.90
C LEU A 10 -45.21 29.48 0.09
N SER A 11 -45.58 28.42 0.80
CA SER A 11 -46.74 28.40 1.73
C SER A 11 -46.33 28.18 3.20
N PRO A 12 -45.56 29.11 3.83
CA PRO A 12 -45.23 29.04 5.25
C PRO A 12 -46.45 29.30 6.16
N ILE A 13 -46.42 28.76 7.38
CA ILE A 13 -47.46 28.96 8.41
C ILE A 13 -47.34 30.37 9.02
N LYS A 14 -46.10 30.81 9.27
CA LYS A 14 -45.80 32.13 9.82
C LYS A 14 -44.53 32.66 9.21
N VAL A 15 -44.55 33.94 8.86
CA VAL A 15 -43.43 34.66 8.26
C VAL A 15 -43.09 35.87 9.11
N GLU A 16 -41.90 35.87 9.68
CA GLU A 16 -41.22 37.02 10.29
C GLU A 16 -39.86 37.14 9.59
N GLU A 17 -39.29 38.34 9.48
CA GLU A 17 -38.04 38.55 8.72
C GLU A 17 -36.88 37.65 9.18
N GLU A 18 -36.76 37.42 10.50
CA GLU A 18 -35.71 36.57 11.07
C GLU A 18 -36.18 35.16 11.41
N LYS A 19 -37.44 34.82 11.09
CA LYS A 19 -38.03 33.54 11.48
C LYS A 19 -39.17 33.10 10.57
N ILE A 20 -38.98 31.97 9.90
CA ILE A 20 -40.01 31.35 9.06
C ILE A 20 -40.42 30.00 9.67
N ILE A 21 -41.72 29.78 9.80
CA ILE A 21 -42.29 28.56 10.35
C ILE A 21 -43.02 27.80 9.25
N TYR A 22 -42.62 26.54 9.04
CA TYR A 22 -43.24 25.60 8.11
C TYR A 22 -43.87 24.42 8.85
N ASP A 23 -44.82 23.77 8.18
CA ASP A 23 -45.35 22.47 8.61
C ASP A 23 -44.25 21.40 8.55
N LYS A 24 -44.30 20.42 9.45
CA LYS A 24 -43.37 19.29 9.51
C LYS A 24 -43.22 18.52 8.21
N LYS A 25 -44.25 18.52 7.34
CA LYS A 25 -44.20 17.91 5.99
C LYS A 25 -43.10 18.49 5.10
N ILE A 26 -42.65 19.72 5.35
CA ILE A 26 -41.62 20.42 4.57
C ILE A 26 -40.20 19.98 4.96
N LYS A 27 -40.05 19.29 6.10
CA LYS A 27 -38.75 18.82 6.60
C LYS A 27 -37.91 18.09 5.53
N PRO A 28 -38.43 17.08 4.80
CA PRO A 28 -37.64 16.35 3.80
C PRO A 28 -37.16 17.25 2.65
N ILE A 29 -37.92 18.30 2.31
CA ILE A 29 -37.57 19.26 1.26
C ILE A 29 -36.42 20.14 1.72
N LEU A 30 -36.44 20.61 2.97
CA LEU A 30 -35.35 21.39 3.56
C LEU A 30 -34.08 20.55 3.75
N GLU A 31 -34.21 19.30 4.16
CA GLU A 31 -33.09 18.34 4.22
C GLU A 31 -32.48 18.12 2.83
N LYS A 32 -33.31 17.95 1.79
CA LYS A 32 -32.87 17.82 0.39
C LYS A 32 -32.18 19.07 -0.14
N LEU A 33 -32.59 20.26 0.30
CA LEU A 33 -31.93 21.53 -0.01
C LEU A 33 -30.60 21.70 0.74
N GLY A 34 -30.40 20.99 1.84
CA GLY A 34 -29.30 21.22 2.76
C GLY A 34 -29.45 22.55 3.53
N ALA A 35 -30.69 22.98 3.78
CA ALA A 35 -30.99 24.19 4.55
C ALA A 35 -30.96 23.88 6.06
N PRO A 36 -30.08 24.51 6.86
CA PRO A 36 -30.09 24.40 8.31
C PRO A 36 -31.43 24.83 8.90
N HIS A 37 -32.01 24.02 9.78
CA HIS A 37 -33.31 24.29 10.39
C HIS A 37 -33.47 23.60 11.75
N ASP A 38 -34.31 24.18 12.60
CA ASP A 38 -34.70 23.60 13.88
C ASP A 38 -36.03 22.88 13.78
N VAL A 39 -36.18 21.79 14.54
CA VAL A 39 -37.43 21.02 14.60
C VAL A 39 -38.07 21.17 15.97
N SER A 40 -39.30 21.67 15.99
CA SER A 40 -40.23 21.63 17.14
C SER A 40 -41.33 20.60 16.86
N ALA A 41 -42.13 20.22 17.87
CA ALA A 41 -43.04 19.06 17.84
C ALA A 41 -43.76 18.86 16.49
N ASP A 42 -44.40 19.92 15.98
CA ASP A 42 -45.17 19.90 14.73
C ASP A 42 -44.65 20.89 13.65
N ASN A 43 -43.58 21.63 13.93
CA ASN A 43 -43.12 22.72 13.08
C ASN A 43 -41.62 22.63 12.77
N VAL A 44 -41.26 23.08 11.57
CA VAL A 44 -39.88 23.34 11.18
C VAL A 44 -39.64 24.84 11.18
N ILE A 45 -38.53 25.27 11.78
CA ILE A 45 -38.22 26.68 11.99
C ILE A 45 -36.89 27.00 11.30
N LEU A 46 -36.93 27.94 10.36
CA LEU A 46 -35.75 28.63 9.86
C LEU A 46 -35.50 29.87 10.72
N LYS A 47 -34.25 30.15 11.04
CA LYS A 47 -33.84 31.28 11.88
C LYS A 47 -32.77 32.09 11.17
N GLU A 48 -32.59 33.34 11.61
CA GLU A 48 -31.45 34.18 11.28
C GLU A 48 -31.21 34.28 9.75
N ILE A 49 -30.02 33.94 9.28
CA ILE A 49 -29.57 34.12 7.89
C ILE A 49 -30.39 33.25 6.93
N GLU A 50 -30.71 32.01 7.32
CA GLU A 50 -31.51 31.12 6.49
C GLU A 50 -32.92 31.67 6.28
N ALA A 51 -33.53 32.24 7.33
CA ALA A 51 -34.83 32.87 7.23
C ALA A 51 -34.80 34.10 6.32
N GLU A 52 -33.77 34.95 6.45
CA GLU A 52 -33.61 36.16 5.63
C GLU A 52 -33.43 35.80 4.15
N ILE A 53 -32.57 34.82 3.84
CA ILE A 53 -32.36 34.35 2.45
C ILE A 53 -33.67 33.82 1.86
N PHE A 54 -34.41 33.00 2.61
CA PHE A 54 -35.70 32.47 2.14
C PHE A 54 -36.73 33.58 1.97
N TYR A 55 -36.80 34.53 2.89
CA TYR A 55 -37.70 35.67 2.79
C TYR A 55 -37.43 36.50 1.55
N GLN A 56 -36.17 36.88 1.30
CA GLN A 56 -35.76 37.70 0.15
C GLN A 56 -35.96 36.97 -1.17
N LEU A 57 -35.59 35.68 -1.23
CA LEU A 57 -35.63 34.92 -2.48
C LEU A 57 -37.01 34.35 -2.82
N LEU A 58 -37.85 34.03 -1.82
CA LEU A 58 -39.09 33.28 -2.04
C LEU A 58 -40.36 34.05 -1.70
N LEU A 59 -40.33 34.96 -0.72
CA LEU A 59 -41.55 35.55 -0.14
C LEU A 59 -41.69 37.06 -0.41
N SER A 60 -40.59 37.76 -0.71
CA SER A 60 -40.58 39.21 -0.93
C SER A 60 -41.20 39.62 -2.27
N ASN A 61 -41.16 38.75 -3.27
CA ASN A 61 -41.71 38.99 -4.61
C ASN A 61 -42.63 37.84 -5.02
N PRO A 62 -43.71 38.11 -5.78
CA PRO A 62 -44.60 37.07 -6.28
C PRO A 62 -43.88 36.20 -7.32
N ILE A 63 -43.59 34.95 -6.96
CA ILE A 63 -42.97 33.97 -7.85
C ILE A 63 -44.06 33.26 -8.68
N LYS A 64 -43.93 33.31 -10.00
CA LYS A 64 -44.77 32.53 -10.92
C LYS A 64 -44.07 31.22 -11.25
N ILE A 65 -44.68 30.12 -10.84
CA ILE A 65 -44.16 28.78 -11.15
C ILE A 65 -44.49 28.45 -12.61
N VAL A 66 -43.44 28.18 -13.39
CA VAL A 66 -43.55 27.68 -14.77
C VAL A 66 -42.96 26.28 -14.79
N GLU A 67 -43.76 25.25 -15.08
CA GLU A 67 -43.34 23.85 -14.96
C GLU A 67 -42.17 23.45 -15.90
N THR A 68 -41.99 24.17 -17.00
CA THR A 68 -40.91 23.91 -17.96
C THR A 68 -39.55 24.42 -17.50
N ASP A 69 -39.52 25.35 -16.55
CA ASP A 69 -38.30 26.03 -16.12
C ASP A 69 -37.67 25.33 -14.92
N SER A 70 -36.35 25.41 -14.81
CA SER A 70 -35.66 24.95 -13.61
C SER A 70 -35.95 25.89 -12.43
N VAL A 71 -36.02 25.35 -11.22
CA VAL A 71 -36.27 26.13 -10.00
C VAL A 71 -35.36 27.36 -9.86
N PRO A 72 -34.03 27.30 -10.14
CA PRO A 72 -33.18 28.50 -10.14
C PRO A 72 -33.61 29.58 -11.15
N GLN A 73 -34.10 29.19 -12.34
CA GLN A 73 -34.60 30.13 -13.34
C GLN A 73 -35.90 30.81 -12.90
N ILE A 74 -36.82 30.03 -12.29
CA ILE A 74 -38.08 30.54 -11.73
C ILE A 74 -37.81 31.59 -10.64
N ILE A 75 -36.89 31.29 -9.72
CA ILE A 75 -36.55 32.25 -8.65
C ILE A 75 -35.81 33.46 -9.25
N SER A 76 -34.94 33.26 -10.24
CA SER A 76 -34.21 34.36 -10.88
C SER A 76 -35.13 35.33 -11.62
N SER A 77 -36.17 34.83 -12.30
CA SER A 77 -37.14 35.65 -13.02
C SER A 77 -38.06 36.41 -12.06
N GLY A 78 -38.42 35.82 -10.92
CA GLY A 78 -39.26 36.45 -9.90
C GLY A 78 -38.55 37.53 -9.07
N THR A 79 -37.25 37.36 -8.80
CA THR A 79 -36.49 38.25 -7.90
C THR A 79 -35.61 39.27 -8.63
N GLY A 80 -35.31 39.04 -9.92
CA GLY A 80 -34.30 39.79 -10.66
C GLY A 80 -32.85 39.44 -10.28
N ILE A 81 -32.64 38.54 -9.32
CA ILE A 81 -31.32 38.08 -8.89
C ILE A 81 -30.95 36.83 -9.67
N ARG A 82 -29.81 36.83 -10.37
CA ARG A 82 -29.38 35.68 -11.16
C ARG A 82 -28.85 34.55 -10.26
N ILE A 83 -29.64 33.50 -10.11
CA ILE A 83 -29.25 32.28 -9.39
C ILE A 83 -28.77 31.22 -10.38
N LYS A 84 -27.61 30.64 -10.11
CA LYS A 84 -27.06 29.49 -10.85
C LYS A 84 -27.09 28.24 -9.96
N PRO A 85 -27.14 27.03 -10.54
CA PRO A 85 -26.97 25.80 -9.80
C PRO A 85 -25.66 25.79 -9.00
N LYS A 86 -25.73 25.43 -7.71
CA LYS A 86 -24.55 25.35 -6.82
C LYS A 86 -23.59 24.24 -7.22
N PHE A 87 -24.11 23.15 -7.76
CA PHE A 87 -23.35 22.04 -8.31
C PHE A 87 -23.81 21.75 -9.73
N SER A 88 -22.86 21.63 -10.66
CA SER A 88 -23.11 21.26 -12.06
C SER A 88 -22.97 19.76 -12.31
N ALA A 89 -22.13 19.09 -11.50
CA ALA A 89 -21.85 17.67 -11.61
C ALA A 89 -21.69 17.05 -10.22
N SER A 90 -22.06 15.79 -10.12
CA SER A 90 -21.82 14.94 -8.95
C SER A 90 -20.96 13.76 -9.39
N VAL A 91 -19.93 13.43 -8.63
CA VAL A 91 -19.03 12.31 -8.92
C VAL A 91 -19.27 11.21 -7.89
N GLY A 92 -19.63 10.02 -8.37
CA GLY A 92 -19.71 8.83 -7.53
C GLY A 92 -18.30 8.36 -7.17
N VAL A 93 -18.06 8.14 -5.87
CA VAL A 93 -16.76 7.63 -5.39
C VAL A 93 -16.98 6.32 -4.66
N ARG A 94 -16.18 5.32 -5.03
CA ARG A 94 -16.09 4.06 -4.29
C ARG A 94 -14.72 4.00 -3.63
N ILE A 95 -14.70 3.80 -2.32
CA ILE A 95 -13.45 3.58 -1.60
C ILE A 95 -12.84 2.26 -2.11
N GLY A 96 -11.62 2.38 -2.64
CA GLY A 96 -10.85 1.27 -3.16
C GLY A 96 -9.86 0.73 -2.14
N ARG A 97 -8.59 0.70 -2.53
CA ARG A 97 -7.49 0.17 -1.72
C ARG A 97 -7.11 1.16 -0.61
N PRO A 98 -7.02 0.73 0.67
CA PRO A 98 -6.55 1.61 1.74
C PRO A 98 -5.05 1.89 1.60
N GLU A 99 -4.62 2.97 2.24
CA GLU A 99 -3.23 3.37 2.37
C GLU A 99 -2.37 2.27 3.02
N LYS A 100 -1.12 2.14 2.57
CA LYS A 100 -0.20 1.10 3.04
C LYS A 100 1.18 1.70 3.32
N ALA A 101 1.64 1.55 4.54
CA ALA A 101 3.03 1.77 4.94
C ALA A 101 3.52 0.55 5.72
N ALA A 102 4.47 -0.20 5.16
CA ALA A 102 5.01 -1.38 5.82
C ALA A 102 6.36 -1.79 5.23
N ALA A 103 7.22 -2.36 6.06
CA ALA A 103 8.44 -3.03 5.60
C ALA A 103 8.12 -4.08 4.54
N ARG A 104 8.91 -4.12 3.46
CA ARG A 104 8.68 -5.04 2.33
C ARG A 104 9.25 -6.42 2.67
N LEU A 105 8.41 -7.26 3.28
CA LEU A 105 8.82 -8.59 3.70
C LEU A 105 8.71 -9.61 2.57
N MET A 106 9.73 -10.45 2.43
CA MET A 106 9.57 -11.73 1.71
C MET A 106 8.53 -12.59 2.44
N LYS A 107 7.88 -13.52 1.71
CA LYS A 107 6.96 -14.49 2.30
C LYS A 107 7.59 -15.88 2.29
N PRO A 108 8.00 -16.42 3.45
CA PRO A 108 8.16 -15.81 4.78
C PRO A 108 9.32 -14.79 4.87
N PRO A 109 9.39 -13.97 5.93
CA PRO A 109 10.46 -13.00 6.14
C PRO A 109 11.82 -13.65 6.32
N VAL A 110 12.88 -13.00 5.86
CA VAL A 110 14.24 -13.54 5.78
C VAL A 110 15.24 -12.48 6.27
N HIS A 111 16.27 -12.90 7.01
CA HIS A 111 17.35 -12.01 7.46
C HIS A 111 18.57 -12.07 6.53
N THR A 112 18.84 -13.24 5.93
CA THR A 112 19.96 -13.44 5.00
C THR A 112 19.60 -14.33 3.81
N LEU A 113 20.17 -14.02 2.65
CA LEU A 113 20.07 -14.84 1.46
C LEU A 113 21.05 -16.03 1.54
N PHE A 114 20.78 -16.97 2.46
CA PHE A 114 21.55 -18.20 2.64
C PHE A 114 20.65 -19.45 2.55
N PRO A 115 21.04 -20.49 1.78
CA PRO A 115 20.21 -21.67 1.56
C PRO A 115 20.22 -22.62 2.76
N ILE A 116 19.04 -22.93 3.30
CA ILE A 116 18.87 -23.80 4.47
C ILE A 116 18.21 -25.16 4.15
N GLY A 117 17.55 -25.27 3.00
CA GLY A 117 16.76 -26.45 2.66
C GLY A 117 15.70 -26.78 3.72
N ASN A 118 15.50 -28.08 3.98
CA ASN A 118 14.50 -28.55 4.95
C ASN A 118 15.03 -28.60 6.40
N LYS A 119 16.32 -28.34 6.64
CA LYS A 119 16.96 -28.51 7.95
C LYS A 119 16.58 -27.43 8.97
N GLY A 120 16.14 -26.26 8.50
CA GLY A 120 15.70 -25.16 9.38
C GLY A 120 14.25 -25.25 9.86
N GLY A 121 13.55 -26.35 9.59
CA GLY A 121 12.13 -26.53 9.96
C GLY A 121 11.20 -25.52 9.29
N MET A 122 10.00 -25.33 9.86
CA MET A 122 8.98 -24.42 9.32
C MET A 122 9.41 -22.95 9.34
N THR A 123 10.24 -22.56 10.31
CA THR A 123 10.72 -21.18 10.48
C THR A 123 11.96 -20.85 9.66
N ARG A 124 12.54 -21.83 8.95
CA ARG A 124 13.76 -21.66 8.14
C ARG A 124 14.93 -21.13 8.94
N ASP A 125 15.13 -21.70 10.13
CA ASP A 125 16.06 -21.21 11.14
C ASP A 125 17.45 -21.85 11.03
N LEU A 126 18.47 -21.02 10.76
CA LEU A 126 19.87 -21.40 10.57
C LEU A 126 20.48 -22.00 11.83
N VAL A 127 20.08 -21.54 13.01
CA VAL A 127 20.62 -22.06 14.28
C VAL A 127 20.21 -23.51 14.45
N LYS A 128 18.92 -23.82 14.23
CA LYS A 128 18.41 -25.21 14.25
C LYS A 128 19.09 -26.09 13.22
N ALA A 129 19.33 -25.56 12.01
CA ALA A 129 20.02 -26.31 10.96
C ALA A 129 21.51 -26.59 11.31
N SER A 130 22.12 -25.76 12.15
CA SER A 130 23.52 -25.90 12.57
C SER A 130 23.75 -26.94 13.69
N MET A 131 22.70 -27.36 14.40
CA MET A 131 22.79 -28.35 15.48
C MET A 131 23.00 -29.79 14.99
N GLY A 132 22.70 -30.07 13.72
CA GLY A 132 22.90 -31.41 13.12
C GLY A 132 24.38 -31.72 12.84
N SER A 133 24.73 -33.01 12.79
CA SER A 133 26.12 -33.48 12.62
C SER A 133 26.75 -33.08 11.28
N GLU A 134 25.98 -33.03 10.20
CA GLU A 134 26.45 -32.56 8.89
C GLU A 134 25.40 -31.71 8.18
N PHE A 135 25.75 -30.49 7.78
CA PHE A 135 24.90 -29.59 7.01
C PHE A 135 25.25 -29.65 5.53
N TYR A 136 24.25 -29.88 4.68
CA TYR A 136 24.41 -29.97 3.22
C TYR A 136 23.50 -28.94 2.58
N CYS A 137 24.06 -28.12 1.69
CA CYS A 137 23.31 -27.09 0.98
C CYS A 137 23.72 -27.00 -0.47
N ASN A 138 22.79 -26.56 -1.32
CA ASN A 138 23.06 -26.24 -2.70
C ASN A 138 23.64 -24.83 -2.80
N ILE A 139 24.94 -24.71 -3.06
CA ILE A 139 25.65 -23.44 -3.04
C ILE A 139 26.70 -23.39 -4.15
N PHE A 140 27.12 -22.18 -4.51
CA PHE A 140 28.17 -21.95 -5.48
C PHE A 140 29.47 -22.69 -5.11
N ASN A 141 30.07 -23.39 -6.08
CA ASN A 141 31.22 -24.27 -5.91
C ASN A 141 32.53 -23.49 -5.76
N ARG A 142 32.66 -22.77 -4.66
CA ARG A 142 33.82 -21.93 -4.37
C ARG A 142 34.56 -22.48 -3.16
N THR A 143 35.86 -22.72 -3.32
CA THR A 143 36.71 -23.37 -2.31
C THR A 143 38.00 -22.58 -2.14
N CYS A 144 38.54 -22.61 -0.93
CA CYS A 144 39.87 -22.07 -0.65
C CYS A 144 40.91 -23.17 -0.87
N LYS A 145 41.87 -22.99 -1.78
CA LYS A 145 42.95 -23.96 -2.01
C LYS A 145 43.87 -24.16 -0.80
N ASN A 146 44.04 -23.13 0.02
CA ASN A 146 44.91 -23.18 1.20
C ASN A 146 44.25 -23.92 2.38
N CYS A 147 43.00 -23.58 2.70
CA CYS A 147 42.30 -24.20 3.84
C CYS A 147 41.51 -25.45 3.46
N ASN A 148 41.28 -25.69 2.16
CA ASN A 148 40.42 -26.75 1.62
C ASN A 148 38.97 -26.74 2.15
N ILE A 149 38.44 -25.56 2.46
CA ILE A 149 37.07 -25.37 2.99
C ILE A 149 36.20 -24.65 1.94
N PRO A 150 34.90 -25.01 1.80
CA PRO A 150 33.93 -24.23 1.04
C PRO A 150 33.82 -22.79 1.53
N SER A 151 33.77 -21.85 0.59
CA SER A 151 33.70 -20.41 0.87
C SER A 151 32.58 -19.76 0.08
N ILE A 152 31.81 -18.90 0.75
CA ILE A 152 30.81 -18.03 0.12
C ILE A 152 31.42 -16.72 -0.37
N SER A 153 32.60 -16.36 0.13
CA SER A 153 33.26 -15.08 -0.15
C SER A 153 34.37 -15.20 -1.19
N ILE A 154 34.71 -14.08 -1.84
CA ILE A 154 35.79 -13.99 -2.84
C ILE A 154 37.17 -14.25 -2.22
N LYS A 155 37.35 -13.76 -0.98
CA LYS A 155 38.50 -14.05 -0.13
C LYS A 155 38.09 -15.07 0.92
N CYS A 156 38.98 -15.99 1.25
CA CYS A 156 38.75 -16.94 2.34
C CYS A 156 38.67 -16.17 3.66
N GLN A 157 37.62 -16.40 4.44
CA GLN A 157 37.46 -15.75 5.74
C GLN A 157 38.49 -16.21 6.78
N ASN A 158 39.16 -17.36 6.56
CA ASN A 158 40.15 -17.88 7.51
C ASN A 158 41.58 -17.44 7.19
N CYS A 159 42.01 -17.52 5.91
CA CYS A 159 43.40 -17.21 5.51
C CYS A 159 43.55 -16.00 4.56
N GLY A 160 42.46 -15.31 4.18
CA GLY A 160 42.50 -14.13 3.31
C GLY A 160 42.82 -14.38 1.83
N THR A 161 43.29 -15.57 1.46
CA THR A 161 43.62 -15.92 0.06
C THR A 161 42.40 -15.89 -0.86
N LYS A 162 42.62 -15.59 -2.14
CA LYS A 162 41.57 -15.61 -3.17
C LYS A 162 41.11 -17.05 -3.40
N THR A 163 39.82 -17.29 -3.23
CA THR A 163 39.21 -18.62 -3.43
C THR A 163 39.02 -18.89 -4.92
N THR A 164 39.10 -20.16 -5.32
CA THR A 164 38.89 -20.60 -6.70
C THR A 164 37.52 -21.25 -6.88
N ILE A 165 37.07 -21.31 -8.13
CA ILE A 165 35.82 -21.96 -8.51
C ILE A 165 36.17 -23.35 -9.02
N GLU A 166 35.47 -24.36 -8.52
CA GLU A 166 35.59 -25.73 -8.99
C GLU A 166 34.43 -26.07 -9.92
N HIS A 167 34.72 -26.43 -11.17
CA HIS A 167 33.71 -26.95 -12.09
C HIS A 167 33.73 -28.48 -12.04
N THR A 168 32.61 -29.09 -11.63
CA THR A 168 32.48 -30.55 -11.59
C THR A 168 31.36 -30.99 -12.51
N CYS A 169 31.67 -31.78 -13.54
CA CYS A 169 30.65 -32.24 -14.47
C CYS A 169 29.64 -33.17 -13.77
N SER A 170 28.35 -32.89 -13.88
CA SER A 170 27.29 -33.70 -13.26
C SER A 170 27.17 -35.13 -13.84
N ILE A 171 27.70 -35.36 -15.05
CA ILE A 171 27.62 -36.65 -15.75
C ILE A 171 28.88 -37.49 -15.49
N CYS A 172 30.04 -37.01 -15.95
CA CYS A 172 31.29 -37.77 -15.86
C CYS A 172 32.09 -37.51 -14.56
N ARG A 173 31.62 -36.61 -13.70
CA ARG A 173 32.24 -36.25 -12.41
C ARG A 173 33.69 -35.74 -12.48
N SER A 174 34.22 -35.46 -13.68
CA SER A 174 35.55 -34.87 -13.84
C SER A 174 35.56 -33.43 -13.34
N VAL A 175 36.63 -33.07 -12.61
CA VAL A 175 36.95 -31.68 -12.26
C VAL A 175 37.53 -30.99 -13.49
N LEU A 176 37.06 -29.78 -13.77
CA LEU A 176 37.37 -29.01 -14.96
C LEU A 176 37.78 -27.59 -14.55
N ASP A 177 38.69 -27.00 -15.32
CA ASP A 177 39.09 -25.59 -15.15
C ASP A 177 38.17 -24.63 -15.91
N ALA A 178 37.30 -25.15 -16.79
CA ALA A 178 36.39 -24.39 -17.63
C ALA A 178 34.91 -24.78 -17.39
N PRO A 179 33.95 -23.86 -17.63
CA PRO A 179 32.53 -24.09 -17.43
C PRO A 179 31.89 -25.02 -18.48
N PHE A 180 32.69 -25.67 -19.33
CA PHE A 180 32.23 -26.57 -20.38
C PHE A 180 32.97 -27.90 -20.32
N CYS A 181 32.21 -29.00 -20.22
CA CYS A 181 32.77 -30.34 -20.23
C CYS A 181 32.96 -30.80 -21.68
N GLN A 182 34.20 -30.90 -22.14
CA GLN A 182 34.51 -31.41 -23.48
C GLN A 182 34.05 -32.86 -23.69
N LYS A 183 34.15 -33.70 -22.65
CA LYS A 183 33.73 -35.12 -22.70
C LYS A 183 32.22 -35.29 -22.87
N CYS A 184 31.42 -34.49 -22.18
CA CYS A 184 29.96 -34.60 -22.19
C CYS A 184 29.27 -33.55 -23.06
N LYS A 185 30.04 -32.66 -23.71
CA LYS A 185 29.58 -31.52 -24.53
C LYS A 185 28.46 -30.70 -23.88
N LYS A 186 28.54 -30.50 -22.56
CA LYS A 186 27.53 -29.76 -21.78
C LYS A 186 28.17 -28.74 -20.87
N LYS A 187 27.45 -27.63 -20.66
CA LYS A 187 27.81 -26.61 -19.68
C LYS A 187 27.70 -27.20 -18.27
N VAL A 188 28.73 -26.95 -17.47
CA VAL A 188 28.87 -27.50 -16.12
C VAL A 188 28.17 -26.55 -15.15
N PRO A 189 27.31 -27.04 -14.23
CA PRO A 189 26.73 -26.19 -13.21
C PRO A 189 27.84 -25.66 -12.29
N THR A 190 27.74 -24.38 -11.98
CA THR A 190 28.66 -23.65 -11.08
C THR A 190 28.34 -23.87 -9.60
N TYR A 191 27.27 -24.60 -9.30
CA TYR A 191 26.79 -24.92 -7.96
C TYR A 191 26.55 -26.42 -7.81
N SER A 192 26.59 -26.92 -6.58
CA SER A 192 26.22 -28.29 -6.25
C SER A 192 25.85 -28.45 -4.78
N PHE A 193 25.24 -29.58 -4.43
CA PHE A 193 25.02 -29.95 -3.03
C PHE A 193 26.35 -30.43 -2.41
N LYS A 194 26.90 -29.63 -1.49
CA LYS A 194 28.15 -29.94 -0.77
C LYS A 194 27.95 -29.81 0.75
N PRO A 195 28.77 -30.51 1.55
CA PRO A 195 28.82 -30.27 2.99
C PRO A 195 29.35 -28.84 3.24
N PHE A 196 28.75 -28.14 4.19
CA PHE A 196 29.14 -26.78 4.57
C PHE A 196 29.19 -26.65 6.10
N PRO A 197 30.29 -26.15 6.69
CA PRO A 197 30.46 -26.05 8.14
C PRO A 197 29.65 -24.88 8.72
N LEU A 198 28.32 -25.02 8.75
CA LEU A 198 27.40 -23.94 9.11
C LEU A 198 27.62 -23.46 10.56
N LYS A 199 27.82 -24.38 11.50
CA LYS A 199 28.02 -24.07 12.92
C LYS A 199 29.24 -23.18 13.14
N ASP A 200 30.39 -23.59 12.61
CA ASP A 200 31.64 -22.85 12.75
C ASP A 200 31.56 -21.48 12.06
N ARG A 201 30.87 -21.41 10.92
CA ARG A 201 30.65 -20.15 10.19
C ARG A 201 29.75 -19.18 10.93
N ILE A 202 28.71 -19.67 11.62
CA ILE A 202 27.86 -18.83 12.47
C ILE A 202 28.67 -18.31 13.67
N LEU A 203 29.47 -19.17 14.31
CA LEU A 203 30.34 -18.75 15.42
C LEU A 203 31.35 -17.68 14.99
N ALA A 204 32.04 -17.91 13.86
CA ALA A 204 32.97 -16.92 13.29
C ALA A 204 32.27 -15.59 12.93
N ALA A 205 31.04 -15.65 12.40
CA ALA A 205 30.24 -14.46 12.13
C ALA A 205 29.89 -13.70 13.42
N GLN A 206 29.54 -14.40 14.50
CA GLN A 206 29.27 -13.81 15.80
C GLN A 206 30.51 -13.17 16.42
N GLU A 207 31.67 -13.81 16.33
CA GLU A 207 32.94 -13.27 16.82
C GLU A 207 33.32 -12.01 16.06
N LYS A 208 33.21 -12.02 14.73
CA LYS A 208 33.54 -10.88 13.88
C LYS A 208 32.62 -9.69 14.14
N ILE A 209 31.32 -9.92 14.28
CA ILE A 209 30.32 -8.86 14.45
C ILE A 209 30.11 -8.50 15.92
N GLY A 210 30.54 -9.32 16.88
CA GLY A 210 30.32 -9.10 18.31
C GLY A 210 28.83 -9.09 18.69
N VAL A 211 27.99 -9.83 17.97
CA VAL A 211 26.55 -9.95 18.23
C VAL A 211 26.21 -11.43 18.38
N ARG A 212 25.38 -11.77 19.37
CA ARG A 212 24.92 -13.15 19.55
C ARG A 212 23.72 -13.43 18.64
N VAL A 213 23.73 -14.58 17.97
CA VAL A 213 22.58 -15.03 17.17
C VAL A 213 21.40 -15.34 18.08
N GLN A 214 20.19 -15.04 17.61
CA GLN A 214 18.95 -15.40 18.29
C GLN A 214 18.13 -16.37 17.44
N GLU A 215 17.36 -17.25 18.08
CA GLU A 215 16.40 -18.08 17.35
C GLU A 215 15.05 -17.33 17.23
N PRO A 216 14.45 -17.19 16.02
CA PRO A 216 14.88 -17.80 14.74
C PRO A 216 15.78 -16.90 13.88
N PHE A 217 16.92 -17.42 13.40
CA PHE A 217 17.75 -16.76 12.38
C PHE A 217 17.38 -17.23 10.98
N LYS A 218 16.55 -16.44 10.28
CA LYS A 218 15.83 -16.89 9.09
C LYS A 218 16.66 -16.79 7.80
N GLY A 219 16.85 -17.93 7.14
CA GLY A 219 17.42 -18.05 5.79
C GLY A 219 16.37 -18.32 4.69
N VAL A 220 16.83 -18.63 3.49
CA VAL A 220 15.98 -19.04 2.35
C VAL A 220 15.97 -20.56 2.19
N MET A 221 14.86 -21.14 1.70
CA MET A 221 14.81 -22.58 1.40
C MET A 221 15.81 -22.98 0.33
N GLU A 222 15.84 -22.20 -0.75
CA GLU A 222 16.74 -22.36 -1.88
C GLU A 222 17.07 -20.96 -2.40
N LEU A 223 18.29 -20.79 -2.91
CA LEU A 223 18.67 -19.58 -3.60
C LEU A 223 18.08 -19.57 -5.02
N ILE A 224 17.54 -18.44 -5.44
CA ILE A 224 16.83 -18.31 -6.73
C ILE A 224 17.73 -17.84 -7.88
N ASN A 225 18.91 -17.32 -7.55
CA ASN A 225 19.90 -16.80 -8.49
C ASN A 225 20.58 -17.89 -9.31
N GLN A 226 21.08 -17.51 -10.49
CA GLN A 226 21.67 -18.41 -11.49
C GLN A 226 22.75 -19.32 -10.91
N ASP A 227 23.68 -18.74 -10.16
CA ASP A 227 24.86 -19.43 -9.64
C ASP A 227 24.71 -19.96 -8.21
N ARG A 228 23.54 -19.79 -7.57
CA ARG A 228 23.33 -20.17 -6.15
C ARG A 228 24.39 -19.54 -5.22
N ILE A 229 24.71 -18.27 -5.46
CA ILE A 229 25.59 -17.47 -4.60
C ILE A 229 24.81 -17.05 -3.35
N ALA A 230 25.36 -17.36 -2.19
CA ALA A 230 24.81 -16.96 -0.90
C ALA A 230 25.38 -15.62 -0.43
N GLU A 231 24.58 -14.90 0.35
CA GLU A 231 25.02 -13.71 1.07
C GLU A 231 25.87 -14.09 2.30
N PRO A 232 26.86 -13.27 2.69
CA PRO A 232 27.58 -13.43 3.96
C PRO A 232 26.64 -13.45 5.18
N LEU A 233 26.85 -14.41 6.09
CA LEU A 233 26.02 -14.59 7.28
C LEU A 233 26.13 -13.41 8.24
N GLU A 234 27.27 -12.72 8.24
CA GLU A 234 27.53 -11.52 9.03
C GLU A 234 26.48 -10.42 8.77
N LYS A 235 26.13 -10.18 7.50
CA LYS A 235 25.09 -9.20 7.12
C LYS A 235 23.74 -9.59 7.72
N GLY A 236 23.40 -10.87 7.61
CA GLY A 236 22.19 -11.44 8.20
C GLY A 236 22.08 -11.26 9.70
N LEU A 237 23.18 -11.45 10.41
CA LEU A 237 23.25 -11.34 11.87
C LEU A 237 23.02 -9.90 12.33
N ILE A 238 23.61 -8.92 11.64
CA ILE A 238 23.36 -7.51 11.94
C ILE A 238 21.89 -7.17 11.67
N ARG A 239 21.32 -7.59 10.54
CA ARG A 239 19.89 -7.37 10.24
C ARG A 239 18.98 -7.96 11.31
N GLN A 240 19.24 -9.20 11.74
CA GLN A 240 18.47 -9.82 12.82
C GLN A 240 18.52 -9.01 14.12
N SER A 241 19.69 -8.48 14.48
CA SER A 241 19.84 -7.71 15.72
C SER A 241 19.07 -6.38 15.73
N LEU A 242 18.67 -5.89 14.55
CA LEU A 242 17.95 -4.63 14.35
C LEU A 242 16.51 -4.84 13.84
N ASP A 243 16.00 -6.08 13.89
CA ASP A 243 14.69 -6.48 13.36
C ASP A 243 14.45 -6.08 11.89
N LEU A 244 15.52 -6.10 11.09
CA LEU A 244 15.47 -5.81 9.67
C LEU A 244 15.36 -7.11 8.86
N THR A 245 14.73 -6.98 7.69
CA THR A 245 14.60 -8.09 6.74
C THR A 245 15.14 -7.70 5.37
N VAL A 246 15.66 -8.70 4.67
CA VAL A 246 16.27 -8.53 3.35
C VAL A 246 15.27 -8.88 2.25
N PHE A 247 15.29 -8.11 1.16
CA PHE A 247 14.58 -8.43 -0.06
C PHE A 247 15.43 -9.30 -1.00
N LYS A 248 14.86 -9.76 -2.12
CA LYS A 248 15.48 -10.76 -3.01
C LYS A 248 16.82 -10.32 -3.61
N ASP A 249 17.07 -9.03 -3.65
CA ASP A 249 18.23 -8.40 -4.27
C ASP A 249 19.30 -7.96 -3.25
N GLY A 250 19.08 -8.23 -1.96
CA GLY A 250 19.99 -7.87 -0.86
C GLY A 250 19.64 -6.55 -0.15
N THR A 251 18.69 -5.77 -0.67
CA THR A 251 18.32 -4.46 -0.11
C THR A 251 17.27 -4.55 1.00
N VAL A 252 17.23 -3.54 1.85
CA VAL A 252 16.21 -3.31 2.88
C VAL A 252 15.22 -2.28 2.34
N ARG A 253 13.93 -2.61 2.35
CA ARG A 253 12.90 -1.80 1.69
C ARG A 253 11.68 -1.56 2.56
N TYR A 254 11.06 -0.41 2.36
CA TYR A 254 9.82 -0.02 3.00
C TYR A 254 8.81 0.45 1.94
N ASP A 255 7.65 -0.20 1.87
CA ASP A 255 6.59 0.22 0.93
C ASP A 255 5.77 1.36 1.56
N ALA A 256 5.47 2.41 0.79
CA ALA A 256 4.56 3.49 1.17
C ALA A 256 3.63 3.86 -0.01
N THR A 257 2.38 4.22 0.27
CA THR A 257 1.44 4.73 -0.75
C THR A 257 1.89 6.11 -1.23
N ASN A 258 1.84 6.38 -2.53
CA ASN A 258 2.25 7.67 -3.07
C ASN A 258 1.11 8.69 -3.03
N SER A 259 1.44 9.95 -2.77
CA SER A 259 0.53 11.08 -3.02
C SER A 259 1.30 12.30 -3.49
N PRO A 260 0.82 13.03 -4.51
CA PRO A 260 1.46 14.24 -4.97
C PRO A 260 1.26 15.38 -3.97
N LEU A 261 2.31 16.16 -3.74
CA LEU A 261 2.30 17.38 -2.95
C LEU A 261 3.22 18.40 -3.63
N THR A 262 2.77 19.64 -3.76
CA THR A 262 3.58 20.74 -4.31
C THR A 262 3.99 21.74 -3.24
N HIS A 263 3.23 21.85 -2.16
CA HIS A 263 3.48 22.81 -1.08
C HIS A 263 3.28 22.18 0.28
N PHE A 264 4.06 22.63 1.25
CA PHE A 264 3.95 22.19 2.63
C PHE A 264 4.16 23.35 3.60
N LYS A 265 3.76 23.14 4.85
CA LYS A 265 4.13 24.00 5.97
C LYS A 265 5.15 23.26 6.85
N PRO A 266 6.19 23.92 7.38
CA PRO A 266 7.11 23.29 8.32
C PRO A 266 6.40 22.57 9.47
N ALA A 267 5.32 23.17 10.00
CA ALA A 267 4.49 22.59 11.05
C ALA A 267 3.88 21.22 10.68
N TRP A 268 3.60 20.97 9.40
CA TRP A 268 2.99 19.70 8.96
C TRP A 268 3.98 18.54 8.92
N ILE A 269 5.26 18.84 8.74
CA ILE A 269 6.30 17.83 8.50
C ILE A 269 7.22 17.61 9.71
N GLY A 270 7.08 18.44 10.74
CA GLY A 270 7.85 18.35 11.98
C GLY A 270 9.32 18.76 11.87
N THR A 271 9.70 19.53 10.84
CA THR A 271 11.09 19.96 10.60
C THR A 271 11.28 21.41 11.04
N SER A 272 12.38 21.70 11.74
CA SER A 272 12.70 23.07 12.16
C SER A 272 13.02 23.98 10.98
N ILE A 273 12.81 25.28 11.17
CA ILE A 273 13.08 26.30 10.16
C ILE A 273 14.57 26.38 9.85
N GLU A 274 15.42 26.26 10.87
CA GLU A 274 16.87 26.26 10.71
C GLU A 274 17.30 25.11 9.79
N LYS A 275 16.72 23.92 9.99
CA LYS A 275 17.03 22.74 9.18
C LYS A 275 16.54 22.90 7.74
N LEU A 276 15.37 23.51 7.53
CA LEU A 276 14.86 23.81 6.19
C LEU A 276 15.75 24.82 5.46
N ARG A 277 16.25 25.85 6.14
CA ARG A 277 17.24 26.78 5.57
C ARG A 277 18.54 26.07 5.18
N GLU A 278 19.05 25.16 6.02
CA GLU A 278 20.22 24.31 5.65
C GLU A 278 19.97 23.47 4.38
N LEU A 279 18.72 23.02 4.16
CA LEU A 279 18.31 22.28 2.96
C LEU A 279 18.12 23.19 1.72
N GLY A 280 18.23 24.51 1.90
CA GLY A 280 18.12 25.56 0.90
C GLY A 280 16.70 26.10 0.70
N TYR A 281 15.84 26.05 1.71
CA TYR A 281 14.53 26.71 1.71
C TYR A 281 14.64 28.08 2.41
N ASP A 282 14.85 29.12 1.62
CA ASP A 282 15.11 30.48 2.14
C ASP A 282 13.85 31.36 2.23
N SER A 283 12.91 31.17 1.28
CA SER A 283 11.70 31.97 1.16
C SER A 283 10.43 31.12 1.07
N ASP A 284 9.31 31.72 1.43
CA ASP A 284 7.98 31.17 1.20
C ASP A 284 7.48 31.42 -0.24
N ILE A 285 6.26 30.96 -0.52
CA ILE A 285 5.60 31.09 -1.83
C ILE A 285 5.38 32.55 -2.30
N ASP A 286 5.32 33.51 -1.37
CA ASP A 286 5.14 34.93 -1.68
C ASP A 286 6.48 35.68 -1.75
N GLY A 287 7.60 34.98 -1.58
CA GLY A 287 8.95 35.53 -1.60
C GLY A 287 9.41 36.12 -0.26
N ASN A 288 8.65 35.96 0.82
CA ASN A 288 9.07 36.42 2.14
C ASN A 288 10.07 35.44 2.75
N ALA A 289 11.01 35.95 3.55
CA ALA A 289 11.97 35.10 4.26
C ALA A 289 11.25 34.10 5.19
N LEU A 290 11.73 32.86 5.21
CA LEU A 290 11.15 31.81 6.04
C LEU A 290 11.43 32.07 7.53
N ALA A 291 10.43 32.49 8.30
CA ALA A 291 10.54 32.87 9.70
C ALA A 291 9.52 32.19 10.63
N SER A 292 8.43 31.61 10.08
CA SER A 292 7.34 31.00 10.84
C SER A 292 7.03 29.58 10.35
N PRO A 293 6.67 28.64 11.25
CA PRO A 293 6.35 27.27 10.87
C PRO A 293 5.01 27.13 10.12
N ASP A 294 4.19 28.18 10.09
CA ASP A 294 2.90 28.22 9.40
C ASP A 294 2.96 28.78 7.97
N GLN A 295 4.14 29.24 7.54
CA GLN A 295 4.37 29.69 6.16
C GLN A 295 4.28 28.52 5.18
N THR A 296 3.74 28.80 4.00
CA THR A 296 3.59 27.82 2.93
C THR A 296 4.81 27.89 2.01
N ILE A 297 5.48 26.76 1.84
CA ILE A 297 6.72 26.64 1.08
C ILE A 297 6.47 25.71 -0.12
N GLU A 298 6.97 26.07 -1.29
CA GLU A 298 7.01 25.20 -2.47
C GLU A 298 8.04 24.09 -2.26
N ILE A 299 7.66 22.82 -2.42
CA ILE A 299 8.58 21.69 -2.28
C ILE A 299 9.52 21.60 -3.49
N LYS A 300 10.80 21.36 -3.25
CA LYS A 300 11.76 21.12 -4.33
C LYS A 300 11.50 19.80 -5.04
N MET A 301 11.89 19.73 -6.32
CA MET A 301 11.51 18.66 -7.25
C MET A 301 11.70 17.22 -6.72
N GLN A 302 12.82 16.94 -6.05
CA GLN A 302 13.19 15.60 -5.55
C GLN A 302 13.11 15.47 -4.04
N ASP A 303 12.60 16.49 -3.35
CA ASP A 303 12.40 16.42 -1.92
C ASP A 303 11.11 15.66 -1.60
N VAL A 304 11.16 14.84 -0.55
CA VAL A 304 10.06 13.96 -0.17
C VAL A 304 9.82 13.99 1.33
N ILE A 305 8.55 13.83 1.69
CA ILE A 305 8.08 13.74 3.06
C ILE A 305 7.55 12.32 3.24
N ILE A 306 8.14 11.57 4.15
CA ILE A 306 7.88 10.14 4.29
C ILE A 306 7.08 9.83 5.56
N PRO A 307 6.37 8.69 5.63
CA PRO A 307 5.73 8.24 6.86
C PRO A 307 6.71 8.20 8.04
N LEU A 308 6.30 8.65 9.22
CA LEU A 308 7.13 8.58 10.44
C LEU A 308 7.58 7.14 10.75
N GLU A 309 6.70 6.16 10.52
CA GLU A 309 7.01 4.73 10.68
C GLU A 309 8.07 4.24 9.68
N SER A 310 8.09 4.81 8.46
CA SER A 310 9.16 4.56 7.49
C SER A 310 10.48 5.14 8.02
N GLY A 311 10.45 6.39 8.51
CA GLY A 311 11.61 7.06 9.11
C GLY A 311 12.24 6.22 10.23
N LYS A 312 11.45 5.72 11.18
CA LYS A 312 11.94 4.84 12.26
C LYS A 312 12.61 3.57 11.73
N TYR A 313 12.05 2.95 10.69
CA TYR A 313 12.62 1.76 10.06
C TYR A 313 13.92 2.07 9.29
N LEU A 314 13.99 3.23 8.63
CA LEU A 314 15.19 3.70 7.95
C LEU A 314 16.31 4.08 8.93
N VAL A 315 16.01 4.62 10.10
CA VAL A 315 17.00 4.85 11.16
C VAL A 315 17.67 3.53 11.60
N GLN A 316 16.90 2.45 11.75
CA GLN A 316 17.48 1.12 12.00
C GLN A 316 18.33 0.65 10.82
N THR A 317 17.92 0.98 9.59
CA THR A 317 18.69 0.67 8.38
C THR A 317 20.01 1.46 8.33
N CYS A 318 20.05 2.73 8.76
CA CYS A 318 21.30 3.50 8.92
C CYS A 318 22.25 2.81 9.91
N ARG A 319 21.73 2.41 11.09
CA ARG A 319 22.52 1.68 12.10
C ARG A 319 23.06 0.36 11.58
N TYR A 320 22.29 -0.34 10.75
CA TYR A 320 22.72 -1.54 10.06
C TYR A 320 23.91 -1.24 9.13
N ILE A 321 23.79 -0.21 8.28
CA ILE A 321 24.85 0.18 7.34
C ILE A 321 26.12 0.60 8.07
N ASP A 322 26.01 1.39 9.14
CA ASP A 322 27.16 1.83 9.92
C ASP A 322 27.84 0.65 10.63
N THR A 323 27.05 -0.25 11.22
CA THR A 323 27.58 -1.48 11.84
C THR A 323 28.26 -2.37 10.80
N GLU A 324 27.69 -2.47 9.60
CA GLU A 324 28.26 -3.20 8.48
C GLU A 324 29.59 -2.58 8.02
N LEU A 325 29.64 -1.25 7.86
CA LEU A 325 30.87 -0.54 7.48
C LEU A 325 31.97 -0.74 8.52
N ILE A 326 31.67 -0.54 9.80
CA ILE A 326 32.64 -0.67 10.90
C ILE A 326 33.11 -2.10 11.05
N LYS A 327 32.18 -3.04 11.25
CA LYS A 327 32.52 -4.41 11.70
C LYS A 327 32.80 -5.38 10.55
N PHE A 328 32.16 -5.20 9.41
CA PHE A 328 32.33 -6.11 8.28
C PHE A 328 33.39 -5.61 7.29
N TYR A 329 33.39 -4.31 6.98
CA TYR A 329 34.28 -3.69 5.99
C TYR A 329 35.49 -2.95 6.59
N ASN A 330 35.56 -2.77 7.91
CA ASN A 330 36.60 -1.99 8.60
C ASN A 330 36.73 -0.55 8.04
N LYS A 331 35.58 0.12 7.88
CA LYS A 331 35.44 1.51 7.41
C LYS A 331 34.72 2.36 8.45
N PRO A 332 34.93 3.70 8.45
CA PRO A 332 34.18 4.57 9.35
C PRO A 332 32.67 4.51 9.06
N ALA A 333 31.87 4.86 10.06
CA ALA A 333 30.43 5.07 9.89
C ALA A 333 30.15 6.15 8.83
N PHE A 334 29.03 6.02 8.13
CA PHE A 334 28.61 6.96 7.11
C PHE A 334 27.45 7.86 7.57
N TYR A 335 26.44 7.29 8.25
CA TYR A 335 25.25 8.04 8.67
C TYR A 335 25.41 8.65 10.05
N ASP A 336 25.82 7.86 11.05
CA ASP A 336 25.86 8.24 12.47
C ASP A 336 24.51 8.83 12.99
N VAL A 337 23.41 8.35 12.42
CA VAL A 337 22.04 8.80 12.70
C VAL A 337 21.51 8.14 13.96
N LYS A 338 21.09 8.94 14.96
CA LYS A 338 20.57 8.43 16.24
C LYS A 338 19.05 8.40 16.26
N ASN A 339 18.42 9.45 15.75
CA ASN A 339 16.98 9.65 15.73
C ASN A 339 16.48 9.95 14.30
N THR A 340 15.19 10.21 14.16
CA THR A 340 14.59 10.57 12.87
C THR A 340 15.02 11.96 12.40
N ASP A 341 15.34 12.88 13.30
CA ASP A 341 15.69 14.25 12.95
C ASP A 341 17.05 14.32 12.24
N ASP A 342 17.99 13.47 12.66
CA ASP A 342 19.30 13.29 12.02
C ASP A 342 19.18 12.71 10.60
N LEU A 343 18.09 11.99 10.30
CA LEU A 343 17.87 11.38 8.98
C LEU A 343 17.44 12.43 7.92
N ILE A 344 17.02 13.62 8.35
CA ILE A 344 16.62 14.72 7.47
C ILE A 344 17.81 15.21 6.65
N GLY A 345 17.64 15.27 5.32
CA GLY A 345 18.66 15.65 4.34
C GLY A 345 19.38 14.47 3.70
N HIS A 346 19.24 13.25 4.24
CA HIS A 346 19.80 12.07 3.60
C HIS A 346 19.01 11.63 2.37
N LEU A 347 19.71 10.96 1.46
CA LEU A 347 19.18 10.51 0.18
C LEU A 347 18.57 9.12 0.28
N LEU A 348 17.39 8.97 -0.31
CA LEU A 348 16.71 7.72 -0.53
C LEU A 348 16.56 7.43 -2.03
N ILE A 349 16.23 6.19 -2.34
CA ILE A 349 15.80 5.75 -3.65
C ILE A 349 14.33 5.36 -3.54
N GLY A 350 13.49 5.98 -4.35
CA GLY A 350 12.14 5.51 -4.63
C GLY A 350 12.17 4.56 -5.82
N LEU A 351 11.68 3.34 -5.64
CA LEU A 351 11.60 2.33 -6.68
C LEU A 351 10.18 1.77 -6.75
N ALA A 352 9.59 1.89 -7.93
CA ALA A 352 8.27 1.36 -8.20
C ALA A 352 8.31 -0.16 -8.46
N PRO A 353 7.26 -0.90 -8.04
CA PRO A 353 7.07 -2.27 -8.49
C PRO A 353 7.10 -2.39 -10.01
N HIS A 354 7.64 -3.49 -10.55
CA HIS A 354 7.71 -3.75 -11.99
C HIS A 354 8.62 -2.81 -12.79
N THR A 355 9.36 -1.89 -12.16
CA THR A 355 10.42 -1.10 -12.80
C THR A 355 11.80 -1.54 -12.32
N SER A 356 12.84 -1.04 -12.98
CA SER A 356 14.24 -1.35 -12.65
C SER A 356 15.12 -0.10 -12.50
N VAL A 357 14.50 1.08 -12.53
CA VAL A 357 15.17 2.37 -12.37
C VAL A 357 14.69 2.97 -11.05
N GLY A 358 15.61 3.17 -10.12
CA GLY A 358 15.36 3.87 -8.87
C GLY A 358 15.56 5.37 -9.04
N ILE A 359 14.68 6.18 -8.48
CA ILE A 359 14.77 7.64 -8.53
C ILE A 359 15.28 8.15 -7.19
N VAL A 360 16.33 8.96 -7.22
CA VAL A 360 16.86 9.58 -5.99
C VAL A 360 15.88 10.63 -5.47
N GLY A 361 15.66 10.63 -4.17
CA GLY A 361 14.95 11.69 -3.46
C GLY A 361 15.66 12.04 -2.15
N ARG A 362 15.32 13.19 -1.58
CA ARG A 362 15.91 13.68 -0.32
C ARG A 362 14.83 13.83 0.74
N ILE A 363 15.07 13.31 1.93
CA ILE A 363 14.10 13.38 3.03
C ILE A 363 14.10 14.78 3.62
N ILE A 364 12.94 15.44 3.69
CA ILE A 364 12.83 16.78 4.30
C ILE A 364 11.97 16.82 5.56
N GLY A 365 11.23 15.76 5.86
CA GLY A 365 10.41 15.64 7.08
C GLY A 365 9.50 14.43 7.08
N TYR A 366 8.59 14.38 8.04
CA TYR A 366 7.77 13.22 8.34
C TYR A 366 6.29 13.54 8.50
N THR A 367 5.43 12.57 8.21
CA THR A 367 3.99 12.66 8.50
C THR A 367 3.49 11.44 9.26
N GLU A 368 2.48 11.63 10.11
CA GLU A 368 1.79 10.54 10.83
C GLU A 368 0.79 9.77 9.93
N THR A 369 1.05 9.69 8.64
CA THR A 369 0.24 8.98 7.64
C THR A 369 0.99 7.78 7.09
N HIS A 370 0.33 6.95 6.26
CA HIS A 370 0.96 5.86 5.51
C HIS A 370 1.33 6.26 4.07
N VAL A 371 1.53 7.55 3.84
CA VAL A 371 1.67 8.14 2.51
C VAL A 371 3.04 8.81 2.39
N CYS A 372 3.72 8.57 1.27
CA CYS A 372 4.91 9.27 0.84
C CYS A 372 4.49 10.44 -0.06
N PHE A 373 4.71 11.65 0.44
CA PHE A 373 4.46 12.88 -0.31
C PHE A 373 5.70 13.31 -1.08
N GLY A 374 5.50 13.78 -2.30
CA GLY A 374 6.53 14.30 -3.17
C GLY A 374 5.91 14.94 -4.39
N THR A 375 6.71 15.59 -5.23
CA THR A 375 6.17 16.25 -6.42
C THR A 375 5.49 15.26 -7.38
N PRO A 376 4.50 15.70 -8.19
CA PRO A 376 3.94 14.89 -9.27
C PRO A 376 5.02 14.33 -10.20
N ASN A 377 6.03 15.14 -10.53
CA ASN A 377 7.15 14.73 -11.39
C ASN A 377 8.03 13.65 -10.72
N TRP A 378 8.33 13.74 -9.42
CA TRP A 378 9.09 12.70 -8.73
C TRP A 378 8.34 11.36 -8.68
N HIS A 379 7.01 11.38 -8.50
CA HIS A 379 6.16 10.20 -8.62
C HIS A 379 6.11 9.66 -10.05
N SER A 380 5.93 10.52 -11.03
CA SER A 380 5.89 10.14 -12.43
C SER A 380 7.22 9.60 -12.96
N ALA A 381 8.36 10.12 -12.50
CA ALA A 381 9.69 9.62 -12.86
C ALA A 381 9.88 8.14 -12.46
N LYS A 382 9.20 7.68 -11.40
CA LYS A 382 9.16 6.26 -11.00
C LYS A 382 8.19 5.42 -11.86
N ARG A 383 7.55 6.02 -12.87
CA ARG A 383 6.49 5.47 -13.71
C ARG A 383 5.19 5.19 -12.93
N ARG A 384 4.73 6.15 -12.13
CA ARG A 384 3.53 6.05 -11.28
C ARG A 384 2.59 7.24 -11.47
N ASP A 385 1.29 6.92 -11.48
CA ASP A 385 0.21 7.89 -11.68
C ASP A 385 -0.42 8.38 -10.34
N ALA A 386 0.12 7.93 -9.21
CA ALA A 386 -0.33 8.27 -7.85
C ALA A 386 -1.85 8.06 -7.59
N ASP A 387 -2.43 7.04 -8.22
CA ASP A 387 -3.83 6.61 -8.14
C ASP A 387 -4.09 5.57 -7.02
N GLY A 388 -3.26 5.60 -5.96
CA GLY A 388 -3.25 4.60 -4.89
C GLY A 388 -2.15 3.54 -5.02
N ASP A 389 -1.26 3.71 -6.00
CA ASP A 389 -0.03 2.95 -6.11
C ASP A 389 0.91 3.17 -4.91
N ALA A 390 1.72 2.15 -4.63
CA ALA A 390 2.70 2.17 -3.56
C ALA A 390 4.08 1.81 -4.09
N ASP A 391 5.07 2.58 -3.66
CA ASP A 391 6.46 2.39 -4.05
C ASP A 391 7.31 1.96 -2.87
N SER A 392 8.44 1.32 -3.20
CA SER A 392 9.45 0.97 -2.20
C SER A 392 10.43 2.12 -2.03
N ILE A 393 10.73 2.43 -0.78
CA ILE A 393 11.74 3.39 -0.35
C ILE A 393 12.88 2.60 0.27
N MET A 394 14.11 2.93 -0.12
CA MET A 394 15.32 2.36 0.44
C MET A 394 16.42 3.43 0.53
N LEU A 395 17.38 3.27 1.42
CA LEU A 395 18.51 4.20 1.50
C LEU A 395 19.45 4.03 0.30
N LEU A 396 19.99 5.14 -0.19
CA LEU A 396 20.95 5.12 -1.30
C LEU A 396 22.16 4.23 -0.99
N MET A 397 22.77 4.42 0.18
CA MET A 397 23.97 3.65 0.56
C MET A 397 23.68 2.14 0.75
N ASP A 398 22.48 1.77 1.20
CA ASP A 398 22.09 0.36 1.29
C ASP A 398 22.09 -0.29 -0.09
N SER A 399 21.50 0.40 -1.07
CA SER A 399 21.48 -0.06 -2.45
C SER A 399 22.88 -0.16 -3.05
N LEU A 400 23.82 0.71 -2.69
CA LEU A 400 25.19 0.64 -3.20
C LEU A 400 26.00 -0.51 -2.58
N LEU A 401 25.81 -0.80 -1.28
CA LEU A 401 26.60 -1.80 -0.55
C LEU A 401 26.02 -3.22 -0.66
N ASN A 402 24.70 -3.35 -0.64
CA ASN A 402 24.00 -4.61 -0.41
C ASN A 402 23.34 -5.18 -1.66
N PHE A 403 23.07 -4.35 -2.66
CA PHE A 403 22.56 -4.83 -3.95
C PHE A 403 23.60 -5.67 -4.69
N SER A 404 23.15 -6.76 -5.29
CA SER A 404 23.92 -7.44 -6.32
C SER A 404 23.00 -8.08 -7.36
N ARG A 405 23.30 -7.85 -8.64
CA ARG A 405 22.64 -8.57 -9.75
C ARG A 405 22.79 -10.09 -9.61
N LEU A 406 23.84 -10.56 -8.94
CA LEU A 406 24.07 -11.97 -8.69
C LEU A 406 23.08 -12.59 -7.70
N PHE A 407 22.29 -11.82 -6.97
CA PHE A 407 21.21 -12.33 -6.10
C PHE A 407 19.87 -12.46 -6.83
N LEU A 408 19.72 -11.79 -7.97
CA LEU A 408 18.50 -11.81 -8.75
C LEU A 408 18.26 -13.16 -9.42
N SER A 409 16.98 -13.48 -9.62
CA SER A 409 16.56 -14.70 -10.31
C SER A 409 16.81 -14.60 -11.82
N ASP A 410 17.29 -15.68 -12.42
CA ASP A 410 17.50 -15.80 -13.88
C ASP A 410 16.19 -16.11 -14.64
N LYS A 411 15.09 -16.34 -13.93
CA LYS A 411 13.77 -16.53 -14.54
C LYS A 411 13.19 -15.21 -15.05
N ILE A 412 12.31 -15.29 -16.06
CA ILE A 412 11.57 -14.16 -16.63
C ILE A 412 10.93 -13.33 -15.51
N GLY A 413 11.17 -12.02 -15.53
CA GLY A 413 10.68 -11.07 -14.52
C GLY A 413 11.52 -11.01 -13.24
N GLY A 414 12.60 -11.80 -13.11
CA GLY A 414 13.48 -11.79 -11.93
C GLY A 414 14.37 -10.55 -11.79
N LEU A 415 14.51 -9.77 -12.87
CA LEU A 415 15.25 -8.50 -12.92
C LEU A 415 14.38 -7.27 -12.64
N MET A 416 13.05 -7.43 -12.67
CA MET A 416 12.12 -6.36 -12.33
C MET A 416 12.09 -6.16 -10.82
N ASP A 417 11.68 -4.98 -10.37
CA ASP A 417 11.58 -4.66 -8.94
C ASP A 417 12.96 -4.71 -8.24
N ALA A 418 14.01 -4.30 -8.95
CA ALA A 418 15.39 -4.19 -8.47
C ALA A 418 16.06 -2.91 -9.02
N PRO A 419 16.85 -2.16 -8.23
CA PRO A 419 17.45 -0.90 -8.67
C PRO A 419 18.66 -1.16 -9.59
N LEU A 420 18.42 -1.62 -10.82
CA LEU A 420 19.48 -1.87 -11.81
C LEU A 420 20.16 -0.58 -12.27
N LEU A 421 19.38 0.49 -12.35
CA LEU A 421 19.84 1.83 -12.66
C LEU A 421 19.31 2.79 -11.60
N ILE A 422 20.06 3.86 -11.34
CA ILE A 422 19.66 4.92 -10.42
C ILE A 422 19.70 6.23 -11.21
N GLN A 423 18.57 6.93 -11.25
CA GLN A 423 18.46 8.26 -11.84
C GLN A 423 18.69 9.31 -10.76
N PRO A 424 19.78 10.09 -10.83
CA PRO A 424 20.12 11.06 -9.80
C PRO A 424 19.29 12.34 -9.89
N VAL A 425 18.85 12.72 -11.09
CA VAL A 425 18.15 13.99 -11.35
C VAL A 425 16.83 13.71 -12.05
N VAL A 426 15.75 14.31 -11.55
CA VAL A 426 14.42 14.26 -12.18
C VAL A 426 14.26 15.42 -13.13
N LEU A 427 13.99 15.11 -14.40
CA LEU A 427 13.72 16.10 -15.44
C LEU A 427 12.22 16.05 -15.81
N PRO A 428 11.46 17.15 -15.64
CA PRO A 428 10.03 17.17 -15.94
C PRO A 428 9.70 16.74 -17.38
N HIS A 429 10.55 17.07 -18.36
CA HIS A 429 10.35 16.65 -19.75
C HIS A 429 10.38 15.12 -19.96
N GLU A 430 11.05 14.35 -19.08
CA GLU A 430 11.10 12.87 -19.12
C GLU A 430 9.94 12.23 -18.37
N SER A 431 9.18 13.02 -17.60
CA SER A 431 8.02 12.53 -16.84
C SER A 431 6.89 12.11 -17.78
N GLN A 432 5.99 11.28 -17.28
CA GLN A 432 4.86 10.80 -18.07
C GLN A 432 3.84 11.94 -18.34
N PRO A 433 3.03 11.85 -19.41
CA PRO A 433 2.07 12.89 -19.78
C PRO A 433 1.09 13.28 -18.65
N GLN A 434 0.79 12.36 -17.73
CA GLN A 434 -0.07 12.59 -16.58
C GLN A 434 0.46 13.73 -15.69
N ALA A 435 1.77 13.76 -15.42
CA ALA A 435 2.38 14.84 -14.65
C ALA A 435 2.37 16.16 -15.43
N HIS A 436 2.50 16.12 -16.76
CA HIS A 436 2.47 17.32 -17.61
C HIS A 436 1.11 18.03 -17.59
N ASN A 437 0.03 17.30 -17.29
CA ASN A 437 -1.32 17.84 -17.21
C ASN A 437 -1.67 18.45 -15.85
N PHE A 438 -0.71 18.56 -14.93
CA PHE A 438 -0.93 19.15 -13.62
C PHE A 438 -1.07 20.68 -13.74
N GLU A 439 -2.11 21.24 -13.12
CA GLU A 439 -2.40 22.68 -13.11
C GLU A 439 -1.48 23.41 -12.11
N VAL A 440 -0.96 24.56 -12.51
CA VAL A 440 0.04 25.32 -11.72
C VAL A 440 -0.36 26.78 -11.48
N VAL A 441 -1.66 27.08 -11.53
CA VAL A 441 -2.21 28.44 -11.39
C VAL A 441 -2.67 28.74 -9.95
N LYS A 442 -2.58 30.01 -9.53
CA LYS A 442 -3.11 30.50 -8.25
C LYS A 442 -4.64 30.51 -8.22
N LYS A 443 -5.28 30.86 -9.33
CA LYS A 443 -6.74 30.98 -9.48
C LYS A 443 -7.13 30.56 -10.89
N LEU A 444 -8.26 29.88 -11.02
CA LEU A 444 -8.83 29.56 -12.33
C LEU A 444 -9.43 30.84 -12.94
N PRO A 445 -9.17 31.14 -14.23
CA PRO A 445 -9.70 32.33 -14.89
C PRO A 445 -11.21 32.21 -15.15
N LEU A 446 -11.89 33.34 -15.37
CA LEU A 446 -13.32 33.36 -15.67
C LEU A 446 -13.66 32.53 -16.93
N GLU A 447 -12.82 32.64 -17.96
CA GLU A 447 -12.96 31.91 -19.23
C GLU A 447 -13.08 30.39 -19.02
N PHE A 448 -12.33 29.84 -18.06
CA PHE A 448 -12.43 28.41 -17.72
C PHE A 448 -13.85 28.03 -17.28
N PHE A 449 -14.47 28.84 -16.41
CA PHE A 449 -15.83 28.57 -15.93
C PHE A 449 -16.87 28.74 -17.04
N GLU A 450 -16.71 29.71 -17.93
CA GLU A 450 -17.58 29.88 -19.10
C GLU A 450 -17.48 28.69 -20.06
N ASP A 451 -16.27 28.20 -20.29
CA ASP A 451 -16.00 27.01 -21.09
C ASP A 451 -16.68 25.77 -20.51
N THR A 452 -16.65 25.60 -19.18
CA THR A 452 -17.33 24.46 -18.52
C THR A 452 -18.85 24.50 -18.70
N ILE A 453 -19.47 25.69 -18.72
CA ILE A 453 -20.91 25.85 -18.96
C ILE A 453 -21.27 25.48 -20.40
N SER A 454 -20.38 25.80 -21.35
CA SER A 454 -20.53 25.41 -22.76
C SER A 454 -20.17 23.94 -23.05
N ALA A 455 -19.78 23.17 -22.02
CA ALA A 455 -19.36 21.77 -22.13
C ALA A 455 -18.25 21.52 -23.17
N LYS A 456 -17.31 22.47 -23.31
CA LYS A 456 -16.12 22.29 -24.16
C LYS A 456 -15.28 21.11 -23.68
N LYS A 457 -14.61 20.45 -24.61
CA LYS A 457 -13.68 19.35 -24.30
C LYS A 457 -12.43 19.91 -23.60
N SER A 458 -11.90 19.18 -22.63
CA SER A 458 -10.72 19.60 -21.87
C SER A 458 -9.49 19.90 -22.75
N SER A 459 -9.33 19.21 -23.88
CA SER A 459 -8.23 19.43 -24.82
C SER A 459 -8.27 20.79 -25.53
N GLU A 460 -9.44 21.42 -25.59
CA GLU A 460 -9.65 22.71 -26.25
C GLU A 460 -9.49 23.89 -25.28
N VAL A 461 -9.56 23.61 -23.97
CA VAL A 461 -9.39 24.61 -22.91
C VAL A 461 -7.90 24.95 -22.77
N LYS A 462 -7.52 26.18 -23.14
CA LYS A 462 -6.14 26.69 -23.08
C LYS A 462 -5.95 27.80 -22.05
N SER A 463 -7.02 28.20 -21.37
CA SER A 463 -7.03 29.30 -20.42
C SER A 463 -6.28 28.97 -19.11
N VAL A 464 -6.08 27.69 -18.81
CA VAL A 464 -5.41 27.22 -17.59
C VAL A 464 -3.97 26.81 -17.90
N GLU A 465 -3.02 27.35 -17.14
CA GLU A 465 -1.61 26.99 -17.25
C GLU A 465 -1.33 25.63 -16.59
N ILE A 466 -0.59 24.78 -17.30
CA ILE A 466 -0.23 23.42 -16.87
C ILE A 466 1.28 23.22 -16.94
N ILE A 467 1.83 22.20 -16.28
CA ILE A 467 3.28 21.90 -16.33
C ILE A 467 3.79 21.79 -17.78
N LYS A 468 2.98 21.21 -18.69
CA LYS A 468 3.32 21.07 -20.11
C LYS A 468 3.69 22.39 -20.79
N THR A 469 3.04 23.51 -20.44
CA THR A 469 3.31 24.81 -21.07
C THR A 469 4.60 25.45 -20.58
N ARG A 470 5.17 24.94 -19.48
CA ARG A 470 6.44 25.41 -18.88
C ARG A 470 7.64 24.53 -19.24
N LEU A 471 7.45 23.42 -19.96
CA LEU A 471 8.54 22.56 -20.39
C LEU A 471 9.58 23.36 -21.19
N GLU A 472 10.85 22.94 -21.11
CA GLU A 472 11.99 23.61 -21.75
C GLU A 472 12.31 25.02 -21.22
N THR A 473 11.58 25.49 -20.19
CA THR A 473 11.91 26.74 -19.47
C THR A 473 12.44 26.45 -18.08
N GLU A 474 13.06 27.44 -17.42
CA GLU A 474 13.52 27.28 -16.03
C GLU A 474 12.35 27.03 -15.05
N ARG A 475 11.18 27.62 -15.34
CA ARG A 475 9.93 27.47 -14.55
C ARG A 475 9.32 26.07 -14.61
N GLN A 476 9.94 25.12 -15.30
CA GLN A 476 9.55 23.71 -15.19
C GLN A 476 9.86 23.15 -13.79
N PHE A 477 10.80 23.75 -13.05
CA PHE A 477 11.26 23.22 -11.76
C PHE A 477 10.68 23.92 -10.52
N TYR A 478 10.07 25.09 -10.67
CA TYR A 478 9.60 25.95 -9.58
C TYR A 478 8.40 26.81 -10.01
N ASP A 479 7.90 27.66 -9.12
CA ASP A 479 6.78 28.59 -9.36
C ASP A 479 5.43 27.88 -9.52
N TYR A 480 5.27 26.70 -8.93
CA TYR A 480 3.99 25.99 -8.94
C TYR A 480 3.02 26.64 -7.96
N TYR A 481 1.73 26.59 -8.27
CA TYR A 481 0.69 27.11 -7.39
C TYR A 481 -0.46 26.13 -7.24
N PHE A 482 -1.39 26.47 -6.36
CA PHE A 482 -2.60 25.73 -6.09
C PHE A 482 -3.76 26.71 -5.91
N THR A 483 -4.99 26.22 -6.13
CA THR A 483 -6.21 27.03 -6.10
C THR A 483 -6.87 27.09 -4.73
N HIS A 484 -6.70 26.05 -3.91
CA HIS A 484 -7.36 25.92 -2.61
C HIS A 484 -6.35 25.67 -1.50
N THR A 485 -6.43 26.46 -0.43
CA THR A 485 -5.61 26.30 0.77
C THR A 485 -6.20 25.23 1.70
N THR A 486 -5.35 24.50 2.39
CA THR A 486 -5.73 23.59 3.48
C THR A 486 -5.13 24.06 4.80
N SER A 487 -5.83 23.84 5.91
CA SER A 487 -5.34 24.13 7.26
C SER A 487 -4.38 23.05 7.77
N ALA A 488 -4.66 21.80 7.43
CA ALA A 488 -3.87 20.63 7.82
C ALA A 488 -3.63 19.70 6.63
N LEU A 489 -2.47 19.04 6.64
CA LEU A 489 -2.14 17.99 5.68
C LEU A 489 -2.89 16.68 5.96
N VAL A 490 -3.24 16.46 7.22
CA VAL A 490 -3.86 15.22 7.70
C VAL A 490 -5.12 15.57 8.50
N THR A 491 -6.15 14.74 8.37
CA THR A 491 -7.35 14.86 9.20
C THR A 491 -7.06 14.40 10.64
N SER A 492 -7.99 14.67 11.56
CA SER A 492 -7.85 14.26 12.97
C SER A 492 -7.63 12.75 13.19
N ARG A 493 -7.94 11.92 12.19
CA ARG A 493 -7.61 10.49 12.16
C ARG A 493 -6.79 10.19 10.91
N SER A 494 -5.50 9.96 11.10
CA SER A 494 -4.55 9.72 10.01
C SER A 494 -4.65 8.33 9.36
N ARG A 495 -5.46 7.43 9.92
CA ARG A 495 -5.61 6.03 9.47
C ARG A 495 -7.05 5.70 9.12
N SER A 496 -7.22 4.95 8.03
CA SER A 496 -8.50 4.41 7.63
C SER A 496 -9.04 3.43 8.67
N ALA A 497 -10.34 3.53 8.98
CA ALA A 497 -11.03 2.57 9.84
C ALA A 497 -10.93 1.13 9.30
N TYR A 498 -10.80 0.97 7.98
CA TYR A 498 -10.63 -0.33 7.34
C TYR A 498 -9.34 -1.04 7.78
N SER A 499 -8.25 -0.30 8.00
CA SER A 499 -6.97 -0.85 8.45
C SER A 499 -6.97 -1.24 9.93
N THR A 500 -7.77 -0.55 10.75
CA THR A 500 -7.85 -0.76 12.21
C THR A 500 -8.85 -1.85 12.59
N LEU A 501 -9.87 -2.10 11.76
CA LEU A 501 -10.85 -3.17 12.00
C LEU A 501 -10.22 -4.55 11.77
N GLY A 502 -10.40 -5.44 12.74
CA GLY A 502 -9.83 -6.79 12.71
C GLY A 502 -10.61 -7.75 11.81
N SER A 503 -11.87 -8.02 12.14
CA SER A 503 -12.63 -9.05 11.44
C SER A 503 -13.26 -8.52 10.15
N MET A 504 -13.35 -9.39 9.14
CA MET A 504 -14.03 -9.06 7.88
C MET A 504 -15.54 -8.81 8.08
N LEU A 505 -16.15 -9.42 9.11
CA LEU A 505 -17.55 -9.16 9.46
C LEU A 505 -17.74 -7.72 9.94
N ASP A 506 -16.86 -7.24 10.82
CA ASP A 506 -16.94 -5.85 11.33
C ASP A 506 -16.76 -4.83 10.20
N LYS A 507 -15.83 -5.09 9.27
CA LYS A 507 -15.61 -4.24 8.09
C LYS A 507 -16.86 -4.16 7.23
N PHE A 508 -17.52 -5.30 7.05
CA PHE A 508 -18.70 -5.39 6.24
C PHE A 508 -19.92 -4.73 6.91
N ASP A 509 -20.10 -4.93 8.22
CA ASP A 509 -21.16 -4.28 9.00
C ASP A 509 -20.99 -2.76 9.00
N MET A 510 -19.75 -2.27 9.09
CA MET A 510 -19.46 -0.83 8.98
C MET A 510 -19.74 -0.29 7.57
N GLN A 511 -19.43 -1.07 6.52
CA GLN A 511 -19.73 -0.69 5.13
C GLN A 511 -21.24 -0.52 4.92
N ILE A 512 -22.04 -1.47 5.43
CA ILE A 512 -23.50 -1.40 5.35
C ILE A 512 -24.05 -0.22 6.15
N ARG A 513 -23.56 -0.03 7.38
CA ARG A 513 -23.99 1.10 8.22
C ARG A 513 -23.72 2.44 7.54
N ASN A 514 -22.58 2.58 6.86
CA ASN A 514 -22.29 3.78 6.08
C ASN A 514 -23.23 3.95 4.90
N ALA A 515 -23.59 2.87 4.21
CA ALA A 515 -24.57 2.92 3.14
C ALA A 515 -25.96 3.35 3.66
N GLU A 516 -26.39 2.90 4.84
CA GLU A 516 -27.65 3.32 5.47
C GLU A 516 -27.68 4.81 5.83
N LEU A 517 -26.52 5.44 6.03
CA LEU A 517 -26.42 6.87 6.38
C LEU A 517 -26.36 7.80 5.16
N ILE A 518 -25.96 7.30 3.99
CA ILE A 518 -25.69 8.13 2.81
C ILE A 518 -26.88 8.06 1.86
N SER A 519 -27.60 9.17 1.70
CA SER A 519 -28.78 9.26 0.81
C SER A 519 -28.48 8.93 -0.66
N ALA A 520 -27.25 9.12 -1.13
CA ALA A 520 -26.86 8.85 -2.51
C ALA A 520 -26.60 7.35 -2.80
N VAL A 521 -26.67 6.50 -1.77
CA VAL A 521 -26.29 5.09 -1.85
C VAL A 521 -27.50 4.21 -1.58
N ASP A 522 -27.81 3.29 -2.50
CA ASP A 522 -28.81 2.25 -2.28
C ASP A 522 -28.20 1.07 -1.52
N THR A 523 -28.61 0.92 -0.25
CA THR A 523 -28.18 -0.18 0.61
C THR A 523 -28.53 -1.55 0.06
N THR A 524 -29.73 -1.69 -0.52
CA THR A 524 -30.28 -2.95 -1.01
C THR A 524 -29.49 -3.40 -2.23
N GLU A 525 -29.16 -2.46 -3.12
CA GLU A 525 -28.32 -2.73 -4.29
C GLU A 525 -26.90 -3.14 -3.87
N ILE A 526 -26.29 -2.45 -2.90
CA ILE A 526 -24.95 -2.82 -2.39
C ILE A 526 -24.96 -4.23 -1.82
N VAL A 527 -25.93 -4.56 -0.96
CA VAL A 527 -26.02 -5.88 -0.34
C VAL A 527 -26.21 -6.97 -1.41
N THR A 528 -27.09 -6.73 -2.37
CA THR A 528 -27.31 -7.61 -3.54
C THR A 528 -26.03 -7.83 -4.32
N ASN A 529 -25.28 -6.77 -4.61
CA ASN A 529 -24.01 -6.83 -5.32
C ASN A 529 -22.94 -7.59 -4.53
N VAL A 530 -22.85 -7.40 -3.22
CA VAL A 530 -21.86 -8.12 -2.38
C VAL A 530 -22.19 -9.62 -2.31
N ILE A 531 -23.47 -9.97 -2.16
CA ILE A 531 -23.89 -11.38 -2.16
C ILE A 531 -23.53 -12.06 -3.47
N THR A 532 -23.82 -11.43 -4.61
CA THR A 532 -23.63 -12.01 -5.94
C THR A 532 -22.17 -12.07 -6.39
N THR A 533 -21.38 -11.03 -6.11
CA THR A 533 -20.01 -10.90 -6.62
C THR A 533 -18.94 -11.48 -5.68
N HIS A 534 -19.19 -11.50 -4.37
CA HIS A 534 -18.21 -11.95 -3.38
C HIS A 534 -18.68 -13.20 -2.62
N LEU A 535 -19.80 -13.13 -1.91
CA LEU A 535 -20.19 -14.19 -0.96
C LEU A 535 -20.55 -15.51 -1.66
N VAL A 536 -21.46 -15.49 -2.64
CA VAL A 536 -21.89 -16.70 -3.35
C VAL A 536 -20.72 -17.36 -4.10
N PRO A 537 -19.90 -16.62 -4.88
CA PRO A 537 -18.70 -17.18 -5.51
C PRO A 537 -17.72 -17.79 -4.51
N ASP A 538 -17.48 -17.15 -3.36
CA ASP A 538 -16.58 -17.67 -2.33
C ASP A 538 -17.11 -18.94 -1.67
N ILE A 539 -18.42 -19.01 -1.36
CA ILE A 539 -19.04 -20.21 -0.78
C ILE A 539 -18.92 -21.38 -1.75
N ILE A 540 -19.36 -21.21 -3.01
CA ILE A 540 -19.31 -22.25 -4.04
C ILE A 540 -17.86 -22.64 -4.35
N GLY A 541 -16.97 -21.65 -4.46
CA GLY A 541 -15.55 -21.85 -4.73
C GLY A 541 -14.88 -22.66 -3.63
N ASN A 542 -15.11 -22.31 -2.37
CA ASN A 542 -14.57 -23.03 -1.22
C ASN A 542 -15.17 -24.44 -1.09
N LEU A 543 -16.47 -24.62 -1.34
CA LEU A 543 -17.12 -25.93 -1.32
C LEU A 543 -16.56 -26.87 -2.41
N ARG A 544 -16.44 -26.38 -3.65
CA ARG A 544 -15.80 -27.12 -4.75
C ARG A 544 -14.34 -27.43 -4.46
N ALA A 545 -13.62 -26.47 -3.88
CA ALA A 545 -12.22 -26.66 -3.51
C ALA A 545 -12.07 -27.67 -2.37
N TYR A 546 -12.99 -27.71 -1.41
CA TYR A 546 -13.05 -28.71 -0.34
C TYR A 546 -13.20 -30.12 -0.90
N GLY A 547 -14.11 -30.33 -1.87
CA GLY A 547 -14.27 -31.63 -2.53
C GLY A 547 -13.06 -32.10 -3.34
N ARG A 548 -12.19 -31.16 -3.79
CA ARG A 548 -10.99 -31.45 -4.61
C ARG A 548 -9.67 -31.24 -3.85
N GLN A 549 -9.74 -31.04 -2.54
CA GLN A 549 -8.61 -30.54 -1.77
C GLN A 549 -7.45 -31.54 -1.68
N LYS A 550 -6.28 -31.01 -1.31
CA LYS A 550 -5.09 -31.81 -0.99
C LYS A 550 -4.94 -31.90 0.53
N PHE A 551 -4.22 -32.92 0.99
CA PHE A 551 -3.89 -33.09 2.39
C PHE A 551 -2.45 -32.66 2.63
N ARG A 552 -2.21 -31.85 3.66
CA ARG A 552 -0.87 -31.34 3.99
C ARG A 552 -0.40 -31.96 5.29
N CYS A 553 0.86 -32.40 5.32
CA CYS A 553 1.51 -32.77 6.58
C CYS A 553 1.91 -31.52 7.37
N THR A 554 1.63 -31.50 8.67
CA THR A 554 1.97 -30.39 9.58
C THR A 554 3.49 -30.21 9.72
N SER A 555 4.23 -31.30 9.88
CA SER A 555 5.69 -31.28 10.07
C SER A 555 6.46 -31.00 8.77
N CYS A 556 6.43 -31.92 7.80
CA CYS A 556 7.27 -31.80 6.59
C CYS A 556 6.65 -30.93 5.47
N GLY A 557 5.40 -30.48 5.61
CA GLY A 557 4.72 -29.64 4.61
C GLY A 557 4.36 -30.34 3.29
N ARG A 558 4.68 -31.63 3.13
CA ARG A 558 4.39 -32.40 1.92
C ARG A 558 2.88 -32.47 1.67
N LYS A 559 2.49 -32.28 0.41
CA LYS A 559 1.09 -32.25 -0.03
C LYS A 559 0.76 -33.55 -0.76
N TYR A 560 -0.33 -34.19 -0.35
CA TYR A 560 -0.86 -35.41 -0.94
C TYR A 560 -2.17 -35.11 -1.63
N ARG A 561 -2.37 -35.64 -2.84
CA ARG A 561 -3.66 -35.53 -3.55
C ARG A 561 -4.77 -36.30 -2.85
N ARG A 562 -4.45 -37.42 -2.20
CA ARG A 562 -5.35 -38.27 -1.43
C ARG A 562 -4.64 -38.68 -0.14
N THR A 563 -5.39 -38.91 0.92
CA THR A 563 -4.84 -39.48 2.15
C THR A 563 -4.25 -40.86 1.84
N PRO A 564 -2.98 -41.15 2.19
CA PRO A 564 -2.41 -42.49 2.09
C PRO A 564 -3.24 -43.48 2.90
N LEU A 565 -3.28 -44.75 2.50
CA LEU A 565 -3.99 -45.80 3.25
C LEU A 565 -3.47 -45.95 4.69
N LEU A 566 -2.21 -45.60 4.92
CA LEU A 566 -1.58 -45.52 6.24
C LEU A 566 -2.12 -44.40 7.14
N GLN A 567 -2.96 -43.50 6.62
CA GLN A 567 -3.55 -42.32 7.29
C GLN A 567 -2.56 -41.28 7.86
N HIS A 568 -1.26 -41.57 7.84
CA HIS A 568 -0.19 -40.65 8.21
C HIS A 568 0.70 -40.32 7.01
N CYS A 569 1.44 -39.22 7.13
CA CYS A 569 2.51 -38.88 6.20
C CYS A 569 3.64 -39.92 6.27
N VAL A 570 4.49 -39.98 5.24
CA VAL A 570 5.73 -40.79 5.25
C VAL A 570 6.64 -40.44 6.45
N CYS A 571 6.52 -39.22 7.00
CA CYS A 571 7.23 -38.83 8.22
C CYS A 571 6.51 -39.19 9.54
N GLY A 572 5.47 -40.02 9.50
CA GLY A 572 4.70 -40.46 10.69
C GLY A 572 3.67 -39.45 11.23
N ASN A 573 3.68 -38.20 10.74
CA ASN A 573 2.77 -37.16 11.23
C ASN A 573 1.39 -37.18 10.57
N LYS A 574 0.37 -36.69 11.29
CA LYS A 574 -1.00 -36.57 10.79
C LYS A 574 -1.10 -35.60 9.62
N LEU A 575 -2.01 -35.92 8.71
CA LEU A 575 -2.35 -35.07 7.57
C LEU A 575 -3.57 -34.22 7.92
N ILE A 576 -3.48 -32.93 7.64
CA ILE A 576 -4.59 -31.99 7.81
C ILE A 576 -5.19 -31.61 6.46
N GLN A 577 -6.50 -31.34 6.48
CA GLN A 577 -7.21 -30.74 5.36
C GLN A 577 -6.70 -29.32 5.11
N THR A 578 -6.58 -28.93 3.84
CA THR A 578 -6.19 -27.55 3.48
C THR A 578 -7.34 -26.57 3.62
N ILE A 579 -8.58 -27.04 3.43
CA ILE A 579 -9.80 -26.25 3.59
C ILE A 579 -10.65 -26.96 4.64
N THR A 580 -11.09 -26.21 5.64
CA THR A 580 -11.84 -26.74 6.79
C THR A 580 -13.32 -26.38 6.68
N ARG A 581 -14.21 -27.22 7.21
CA ARG A 581 -15.66 -26.96 7.27
C ARG A 581 -16.00 -25.55 7.83
N PRO A 582 -15.42 -25.08 8.96
CA PRO A 582 -15.70 -23.75 9.49
C PRO A 582 -15.38 -22.59 8.53
N SER A 583 -14.41 -22.77 7.63
CA SER A 583 -14.04 -21.75 6.65
C SER A 583 -15.15 -21.49 5.62
N ILE A 584 -15.95 -22.51 5.30
CA ILE A 584 -17.10 -22.42 4.39
C ILE A 584 -18.32 -21.90 5.15
N GLU A 585 -18.62 -22.48 6.33
CA GLU A 585 -19.79 -22.09 7.14
C GLU A 585 -19.79 -20.61 7.54
N LYS A 586 -18.61 -20.01 7.73
CA LYS A 586 -18.47 -18.59 8.09
C LYS A 586 -19.17 -17.66 7.10
N TYR A 587 -19.01 -17.90 5.79
CA TYR A 587 -19.59 -17.05 4.75
C TYR A 587 -21.09 -17.29 4.58
N LEU A 588 -21.54 -18.53 4.76
CA LEU A 588 -22.95 -18.87 4.68
C LEU A 588 -23.76 -18.13 5.76
N ARG A 589 -23.30 -18.14 7.02
CA ARG A 589 -23.96 -17.43 8.12
C ARG A 589 -24.12 -15.94 7.83
N LEU A 590 -23.08 -15.32 7.26
CA LEU A 590 -23.13 -13.92 6.85
C LEU A 590 -24.18 -13.69 5.75
N ALA A 591 -24.20 -14.54 4.72
CA ALA A 591 -25.14 -14.41 3.62
C ALA A 591 -26.59 -14.54 4.09
N LYS A 592 -26.91 -15.49 4.98
CA LYS A 592 -28.26 -15.65 5.56
C LYS A 592 -28.74 -14.40 6.28
N ARG A 593 -27.90 -13.87 7.19
CA ARG A 593 -28.21 -12.64 7.95
C ARG A 593 -28.57 -11.47 7.03
N LEU A 594 -27.94 -11.36 5.87
CA LEU A 594 -28.18 -10.26 4.93
C LEU A 594 -29.45 -10.43 4.12
N VAL A 595 -29.73 -11.65 3.67
CA VAL A 595 -30.94 -12.01 2.94
C VAL A 595 -32.20 -11.85 3.82
N GLU A 596 -32.06 -12.05 5.13
CA GLU A 596 -33.13 -11.85 6.11
C GLU A 596 -33.35 -10.36 6.42
N LYS A 597 -32.26 -9.58 6.57
CA LYS A 597 -32.35 -8.15 6.93
C LYS A 597 -32.75 -7.25 5.75
N TYR A 598 -32.33 -7.56 4.52
CA TYR A 598 -32.56 -6.71 3.35
C TYR A 598 -33.40 -7.41 2.29
N ASP A 599 -34.18 -6.63 1.55
CA ASP A 599 -34.99 -7.15 0.45
C ASP A 599 -34.16 -7.37 -0.83
N VAL A 600 -33.44 -8.48 -0.89
CA VAL A 600 -32.56 -8.84 -2.02
C VAL A 600 -33.26 -9.65 -3.13
N GLY A 601 -34.59 -9.70 -3.10
CA GLY A 601 -35.41 -10.45 -4.06
C GLY A 601 -35.40 -11.97 -3.86
N PRO A 602 -36.42 -12.68 -4.39
CA PRO A 602 -36.67 -14.10 -4.10
C PRO A 602 -35.58 -15.04 -4.63
N TYR A 603 -34.97 -14.71 -5.77
CA TYR A 603 -33.92 -15.54 -6.39
C TYR A 603 -32.70 -15.70 -5.48
N LEU A 604 -32.20 -14.59 -4.91
CA LEU A 604 -31.03 -14.65 -4.03
C LEU A 604 -31.36 -15.36 -2.72
N LYS A 605 -32.58 -15.18 -2.19
CA LYS A 605 -33.01 -15.92 -0.99
C LYS A 605 -33.01 -17.43 -1.26
N GLY A 606 -33.65 -17.85 -2.34
CA GLY A 606 -33.67 -19.26 -2.75
C GLY A 606 -32.27 -19.81 -2.99
N ARG A 607 -31.40 -19.06 -3.66
CA ARG A 607 -30.02 -19.48 -3.96
C ARG A 607 -29.18 -19.70 -2.71
N ILE A 608 -29.29 -18.85 -1.69
CA ILE A 608 -28.59 -19.05 -0.42
C ILE A 608 -29.18 -20.26 0.33
N GLY A 609 -30.49 -20.45 0.31
CA GLY A 609 -31.14 -21.65 0.88
C GLY A 609 -30.62 -22.95 0.24
N THR A 610 -30.57 -23.01 -1.10
CA THR A 610 -30.01 -24.19 -1.80
C THR A 610 -28.54 -24.44 -1.44
N LEU A 611 -27.73 -23.39 -1.26
CA LEU A 611 -26.32 -23.54 -0.86
C LEU A 611 -26.18 -24.07 0.56
N GLU A 612 -27.08 -23.68 1.46
CA GLU A 612 -27.14 -24.26 2.80
C GLU A 612 -27.48 -25.74 2.74
N ASP A 613 -28.50 -26.13 1.96
CA ASP A 613 -28.87 -27.54 1.79
C ASP A 613 -27.70 -28.36 1.23
N GLU A 614 -26.99 -27.83 0.23
CA GLU A 614 -25.81 -28.47 -0.36
C GLU A 614 -24.69 -28.66 0.68
N ILE A 615 -24.41 -27.64 1.49
CA ILE A 615 -23.41 -27.71 2.56
C ILE A 615 -23.82 -28.75 3.61
N ASN A 616 -25.09 -28.75 4.03
CA ASN A 616 -25.62 -29.70 5.00
C ASN A 616 -25.55 -31.13 4.46
N LEU A 617 -25.81 -31.34 3.17
CA LEU A 617 -25.70 -32.64 2.51
C LEU A 617 -24.24 -33.12 2.41
N VAL A 618 -23.28 -32.23 2.14
CA VAL A 618 -21.85 -32.57 2.03
C VAL A 618 -21.23 -32.91 3.39
N PHE A 619 -21.59 -32.17 4.45
CA PHE A 619 -20.95 -32.30 5.76
C PHE A 619 -21.73 -33.13 6.78
N GLY A 620 -23.03 -33.32 6.59
CA GLY A 620 -23.94 -33.89 7.58
C GLY A 620 -24.13 -33.02 8.83
N LYS A 621 -25.10 -33.39 9.67
CA LYS A 621 -25.29 -32.83 11.02
C LYS A 621 -24.09 -33.21 11.90
N ARG A 622 -23.64 -32.34 12.81
CA ARG A 622 -22.47 -32.66 13.66
C ARG A 622 -22.84 -33.76 14.64
N SER A 623 -21.91 -34.67 14.92
CA SER A 623 -21.98 -35.54 16.09
C SER A 623 -21.84 -34.69 17.36
N GLY A 624 -22.97 -34.31 17.95
CA GLY A 624 -23.05 -33.45 19.14
C GLY A 624 -23.98 -32.23 19.02
N ASP A 625 -24.67 -32.03 17.89
CA ASP A 625 -25.76 -31.03 17.84
C ASP A 625 -26.91 -31.53 18.71
N GLN A 626 -27.00 -31.00 19.93
CA GLN A 626 -28.14 -31.21 20.83
C GLN A 626 -29.35 -30.56 20.15
N LEU A 627 -30.36 -31.36 19.81
CA LEU A 627 -31.62 -30.87 19.24
C LEU A 627 -32.21 -29.85 20.23
N LEU A 628 -32.35 -28.61 19.78
CA LEU A 628 -33.05 -27.59 20.57
C LEU A 628 -34.55 -27.86 20.43
N LEU A 629 -35.32 -27.58 21.48
CA LEU A 629 -36.78 -27.80 21.45
C LEU A 629 -37.47 -27.01 20.33
N THR A 630 -36.83 -25.94 19.85
CA THR A 630 -37.26 -25.12 18.71
C THR A 630 -37.09 -25.79 17.35
N ASP A 631 -36.30 -26.85 17.24
CA ASP A 631 -36.11 -27.61 15.99
C ASP A 631 -37.31 -28.53 15.68
N TYR A 632 -38.29 -28.61 16.60
CA TYR A 632 -39.50 -29.40 16.50
C TYR A 632 -40.78 -28.58 16.23
N ASN A 633 -40.67 -27.25 16.09
CA ASN A 633 -41.81 -26.36 15.81
C ASN A 633 -41.81 -25.82 14.38
#